data_AF-A0A5K3F252-F1
#
_entry.id   AF-A0A5K3F252-F1
#
_cell.length_a   1.000
_cell.length_b   1.000
_cell.length_c   1.000
_cell.angle_alpha   90.00
_cell.angle_beta   90.00
_cell.angle_gamma   90.00
#
_symmetry.space_group_name_H-M   'P 1'
#
loop_
_entity.id
_entity.type
_entity.pdbx_description
1 polymer ?
#
loop_
_entity_poly.entity_id
_entity_poly.type
_entity_poly.pdbx_seq_one_letter_code
_entity_poly.pdbx_strand_id
1 'polypeptide(L)'
;ELGLSIPAKQASSKAVPFDFKRFLVTEKEQLQWRSQGLPSDQLSVENAAVILQSSLFPFIVGPSGGTIRWLKNQLKNQQIEVTDQRVLGQQ
;
A
#
# COMPACT_ATOMS: atom_id res chain seq x y z
N GLU A 1 23.47 -53.71 -20.51
CA GLU A 1 23.03 -52.50 -21.24
C GLU A 1 21.49 -52.49 -21.37
N LEU A 2 20.74 -52.40 -20.26
CA LEU A 2 19.28 -52.17 -20.30
C LEU A 2 19.06 -50.67 -20.08
N GLY A 3 18.96 -49.92 -21.17
CA GLY A 3 18.76 -48.47 -21.17
C GLY A 3 17.35 -48.10 -20.70
N LEU A 4 17.18 -47.96 -19.39
CA LEU A 4 16.05 -47.22 -18.81
C LEU A 4 16.40 -45.73 -18.77
N SER A 5 16.16 -45.03 -19.88
CA SER A 5 16.13 -43.57 -19.88
C SER A 5 14.96 -43.09 -19.04
N ILE A 6 15.24 -42.72 -17.79
CA ILE A 6 14.31 -41.96 -16.95
C ILE A 6 14.25 -40.55 -17.55
N PRO A 7 13.09 -40.04 -18.02
CA PRO A 7 13.00 -38.65 -18.39
C PRO A 7 13.15 -37.83 -17.12
N ALA A 8 14.27 -37.12 -16.99
CA ALA A 8 14.43 -36.06 -16.01
C ALA A 8 13.41 -34.97 -16.34
N LYS A 9 12.19 -35.11 -15.81
CA LYS A 9 11.24 -34.01 -15.72
C LYS A 9 11.87 -33.02 -14.76
N GLN A 10 12.67 -32.10 -15.30
CA GLN A 10 13.06 -30.88 -14.59
C GLN A 10 11.75 -30.15 -14.26
N ALA A 11 11.17 -30.49 -13.11
CA ALA A 11 10.22 -29.65 -12.43
C ALA A 11 11.01 -28.44 -11.94
N SER A 12 11.31 -27.52 -12.86
CA SER A 12 11.64 -26.15 -12.50
C SER A 12 10.41 -25.63 -11.77
N SER A 13 10.46 -25.67 -10.44
CA SER A 13 9.46 -25.01 -9.60
C SER A 13 9.57 -23.52 -9.92
N LYS A 14 8.78 -23.04 -10.88
CA LYS A 14 8.69 -21.61 -11.14
C LYS A 14 8.18 -20.98 -9.84
N ALA A 15 9.07 -20.27 -9.16
CA ALA A 15 8.71 -19.50 -7.99
C ALA A 15 7.58 -18.54 -8.39
N VAL A 16 6.49 -18.57 -7.62
CA VAL A 16 5.41 -17.62 -7.82
C VAL A 16 5.98 -16.23 -7.49
N PRO A 17 5.88 -15.24 -8.39
CA PRO A 17 6.34 -13.90 -8.09
C PRO A 17 5.63 -13.36 -6.86
N PHE A 18 6.39 -12.76 -5.95
CA PHE A 18 5.84 -12.13 -4.75
C PHE A 18 4.97 -10.94 -5.15
N ASP A 19 3.71 -10.96 -4.72
CA ASP A 19 2.79 -9.84 -4.87
C ASP A 19 2.65 -9.13 -3.52
N PHE A 20 3.32 -8.00 -3.40
CA PHE A 20 3.33 -7.15 -2.21
C PHE A 20 1.92 -6.78 -1.74
N LYS A 21 1.02 -6.42 -2.67
CA LYS A 21 -0.34 -5.99 -2.31
C LYS A 21 -1.13 -7.16 -1.76
N ARG A 22 -1.04 -8.33 -2.39
CA ARG A 22 -1.73 -9.54 -1.91
C ARG A 22 -1.19 -10.00 -0.57
N PHE A 23 0.09 -9.77 -0.30
CA PHE A 23 0.70 -10.16 0.97
C PHE A 23 0.33 -9.22 2.12
N LEU A 24 0.32 -7.91 1.88
CA LEU A 24 0.12 -6.92 2.93
C LEU A 24 -1.32 -6.43 3.07
N VAL A 25 -2.12 -6.47 2.01
CA VAL A 25 -3.42 -5.79 1.98
C VAL A 25 -4.56 -6.75 1.69
N THR A 26 -5.54 -6.80 2.59
CA THR A 26 -6.77 -7.57 2.42
C THR A 26 -7.75 -6.86 1.47
N GLU A 27 -8.64 -7.64 0.83
CA GLU A 27 -9.71 -7.07 0.00
C GLU A 27 -10.64 -6.14 0.79
N LYS A 28 -10.88 -6.47 2.06
CA LYS A 28 -11.68 -5.64 2.99
C LYS A 28 -11.04 -4.26 3.20
N GLU A 29 -9.73 -4.20 3.41
CA GLU A 29 -9.01 -2.93 3.55
C GLU A 29 -9.08 -2.10 2.27
N GLN A 30 -8.90 -2.72 1.11
CA GLN A 30 -9.00 -2.03 -0.18
C GLN A 30 -10.40 -1.42 -0.39
N LEU A 31 -11.45 -2.19 -0.08
CA LEU A 31 -12.84 -1.71 -0.14
C LEU A 31 -13.08 -0.56 0.83
N GLN A 32 -12.56 -0.66 2.06
CA GLN A 32 -12.66 0.39 3.05
C GLN A 32 -11.95 1.67 2.58
N TRP A 33 -10.71 1.59 2.12
CA TRP A 33 -9.95 2.76 1.66
C TRP A 33 -10.61 3.41 0.45
N ARG A 34 -11.16 2.62 -0.49
CA ARG A 34 -11.96 3.13 -1.60
C ARG A 34 -13.18 3.91 -1.12
N SER A 35 -13.90 3.39 -0.13
CA SER A 35 -15.06 4.08 0.47
C SER A 35 -14.68 5.41 1.16
N GLN A 36 -13.42 5.53 1.58
CA GLN A 36 -12.86 6.72 2.23
C GLN A 36 -12.28 7.74 1.22
N GLY A 37 -12.33 7.43 -0.08
CA GLY A 37 -11.87 8.30 -1.15
C GLY A 37 -10.44 8.04 -1.63
N LEU A 38 -9.80 6.92 -1.25
CA LEU A 38 -8.55 6.50 -1.86
C LEU A 38 -8.80 6.08 -3.32
N PRO A 39 -8.01 6.55 -4.29
CA PRO A 39 -8.05 6.01 -5.65
C PRO A 39 -7.77 4.50 -5.66
N SER A 40 -8.42 3.77 -6.56
CA SER A 40 -8.29 2.30 -6.63
C SER A 40 -7.17 1.81 -7.56
N ASP A 41 -6.30 2.71 -8.03
CA ASP A 41 -5.13 2.32 -8.79
C ASP A 41 -4.11 1.60 -7.90
N GLN A 42 -3.24 0.82 -8.54
CA GLN A 42 -2.24 0.01 -7.87
C GLN A 42 -1.31 0.82 -6.95
N LEU A 43 -0.83 1.97 -7.42
CA LEU A 43 0.13 2.79 -6.69
C LEU A 43 -0.51 3.40 -5.43
N SER A 44 -1.77 3.83 -5.52
CA SER A 44 -2.52 4.33 -4.36
C SER A 44 -2.72 3.27 -3.27
N VAL A 45 -3.00 2.02 -3.65
CA VAL A 45 -3.11 0.90 -2.70
C VAL A 45 -1.76 0.58 -2.06
N GLU A 46 -0.68 0.58 -2.85
CA GLU A 46 0.69 0.36 -2.34
C GLU A 46 1.11 1.47 -1.36
N ASN A 47 0.85 2.74 -1.69
CA ASN A 47 1.11 3.87 -0.82
C ASN A 47 0.32 3.78 0.49
N ALA A 48 -0.96 3.40 0.43
CA ALA A 48 -1.78 3.21 1.62
C ALA A 48 -1.24 2.10 2.52
N ALA A 49 -0.77 0.99 1.94
CA ALA A 49 -0.13 -0.09 2.69
C ALA A 49 1.11 0.42 3.44
N VAL A 50 2.00 1.16 2.75
CA VAL A 50 3.20 1.74 3.37
C VAL A 50 2.83 2.72 4.48
N ILE A 51 1.87 3.62 4.25
CA ILE A 51 1.46 4.62 5.24
C ILE A 51 0.91 3.96 6.51
N LEU A 52 0.13 2.89 6.38
CA LEU A 52 -0.58 2.27 7.50
C LEU A 52 0.20 1.15 8.20
N GLN A 53 1.16 0.53 7.53
CA GLN A 53 1.91 -0.62 8.06
C GLN A 53 3.39 -0.31 8.35
N SER A 54 3.89 0.85 7.92
CA SER A 54 5.25 1.28 8.26
C SER A 54 5.37 1.56 9.76
N SER A 55 6.48 1.12 10.35
CA SER A 55 6.88 1.49 11.71
C SER A 55 7.52 2.88 11.79
N LEU A 56 7.81 3.51 10.64
CA LEU A 56 8.37 4.85 10.53
C LEU A 56 7.26 5.89 10.32
N PHE A 57 7.60 7.17 10.55
CA PHE A 57 6.72 8.29 10.24
C PHE A 57 6.77 8.62 8.74
N PRO A 58 5.71 8.35 7.95
CA PRO A 58 5.75 8.55 6.51
C PRO A 58 5.75 10.05 6.17
N PHE A 59 6.68 10.47 5.32
CA PHE A 59 6.62 11.76 4.65
C PHE A 59 5.86 11.62 3.33
N ILE A 60 4.68 12.22 3.26
CA ILE A 60 3.74 12.03 2.14
C ILE A 60 3.86 13.21 1.19
N VAL A 61 4.28 12.92 -0.04
CA VAL A 61 4.31 13.90 -1.14
C VAL A 61 3.16 13.61 -2.08
N GLY A 62 2.31 14.61 -2.34
CA GLY A 62 1.19 14.47 -3.24
C GLY A 62 0.78 15.80 -3.87
N PRO A 63 0.37 15.82 -5.14
CA PRO A 63 -0.03 17.05 -5.82
C PRO A 63 -1.40 17.58 -5.38
N SER A 64 -2.18 16.83 -4.57
CA SER A 64 -3.57 17.16 -4.25
C SER A 64 -3.96 16.91 -2.79
N GLY A 65 -4.99 17.60 -2.31
CA GLY A 65 -5.60 17.39 -0.98
C GLY A 65 -6.37 16.07 -0.81
N GLY A 66 -6.41 15.21 -1.84
CA GLY A 66 -7.09 13.92 -1.80
C GLY A 66 -6.51 12.99 -0.73
N THR A 67 -5.19 12.89 -0.63
CA THR A 67 -4.52 12.06 0.37
C THR A 67 -4.81 12.53 1.80
N ILE A 68 -4.81 13.85 2.03
CA ILE A 68 -5.17 14.44 3.33
C ILE A 68 -6.62 14.10 3.69
N ARG A 69 -7.54 14.21 2.73
CA ARG A 69 -8.95 13.86 2.95
C ARG A 69 -9.12 12.39 3.28
N TRP A 70 -8.45 11.50 2.55
CA TRP A 70 -8.45 10.07 2.83
C TRP A 70 -7.89 9.76 4.22
N LEU A 71 -6.75 10.35 4.61
CA LEU A 71 -6.16 10.18 5.94
C LEU A 71 -7.11 10.61 7.06
N LYS A 72 -7.75 11.78 6.92
CA LYS A 72 -8.76 12.25 7.88
C LYS A 72 -9.93 11.27 8.02
N ASN A 73 -10.40 10.71 6.90
CA ASN A 73 -11.45 9.70 6.90
C ASN A 73 -11.00 8.37 7.53
N GLN A 74 -9.76 7.97 7.30
CA GLN A 74 -9.20 6.73 7.85
C GLN A 74 -8.94 6.84 9.36
N LEU A 75 -8.57 8.03 9.84
CA LEU A 75 -8.34 8.31 11.26
C LEU A 75 -9.58 8.90 11.97
N LYS A 76 -10.77 8.85 11.36
CA LYS A 76 -11.99 9.52 11.85
C LYS A 76 -12.41 9.16 13.28
N ASN A 77 -12.03 7.97 13.75
CA ASN A 77 -12.34 7.47 15.09
C ASN A 77 -11.22 7.75 16.11
N GLN A 78 -10.18 8.46 15.69
CA GLN A 78 -9.03 8.84 16.51
C GLN A 78 -9.05 10.36 16.72
N GLN A 79 -8.53 10.81 17.85
CA GLN A 79 -8.29 12.24 18.08
C GLN A 79 -7.06 12.65 17.28
N ILE A 80 -7.26 13.45 16.23
CA ILE A 80 -6.17 13.94 15.39
C ILE A 80 -6.02 15.46 15.54
N GLU A 81 -4.77 15.91 15.66
CA GLU A 81 -4.40 17.30 15.54
C GLU A 81 -3.80 17.54 14.14
N VAL A 82 -4.20 18.63 13.49
CA VAL A 82 -3.67 19.04 12.19
C VAL A 82 -3.09 20.42 12.34
N THR A 83 -1.80 20.55 12.03
CA THR A 83 -1.09 21.82 12.00
C THR A 83 -0.45 22.03 10.65
N ASP A 84 -0.38 23.29 10.23
CA ASP A 84 0.31 23.71 9.01
C ASP A 84 1.61 24.45 9.39
N GLN A 85 2.59 24.40 8.51
CA GLN A 85 3.81 25.18 8.67
C GLN A 85 3.48 26.67 8.51
N ARG A 86 3.39 27.41 9.61
CA ARG A 86 3.29 28.88 9.56
C ARG A 86 4.64 29.45 9.15
N VAL A 87 4.69 30.12 8.00
CA VAL A 87 5.85 30.94 7.64
C VAL A 87 5.74 32.24 8.43
N LEU A 88 6.61 32.40 9.43
CA LEU A 88 6.81 33.68 10.11
C LEU A 88 7.42 34.66 9.09
N GLY A 89 6.61 35.57 8.54
CA GLY A 89 7.14 36.60 7.64
C GLY A 89 6.20 37.24 6.61
N GLN A 90 4.89 37.01 6.65
CA GLN A 90 3.94 37.77 5.81
C GLN A 90 2.90 38.48 6.69
N GLN A 91 3.33 39.60 7.26
CA GLN A 91 2.51 40.78 7.52
C GLN A 91 3.11 41.94 6.74
#